data_AF-M4AZ14-F1
#
_entry.id   AF-M4AZ14-F1
#
_cell.length_a   1.000
_cell.length_b   1.000
_cell.length_c   1.000
_cell.angle_alpha   90.00
_cell.angle_beta   90.00
_cell.angle_gamma   90.00
#
_symmetry.space_group_name_H-M   'P 1'
#
loop_
_entity.id
_entity.type
_entity.pdbx_description
1 polymer ?
#
loop_
_entity_poly.entity_id
_entity_poly.type
_entity_poly.pdbx_seq_one_letter_code
_entity_poly.pdbx_strand_id
1 'polypeptide(L)'
;ENLFLCWPLWPLALFSMLATVDMLEFGGATGQYARYGRWEAGSVGELSFSLKTNVSQALVLYLDDGGNCDFLELLIAGGRLQLRFAIHCAEPAILHMETLVNDDRWHMVLLTRNFRETLLMVDGETKVAEVKSKRKEMAVVSDLFVGGIPLDVRLSALTSSTVKYEPPFMGLITNLKVGEMPPTLLNSQGIESDLEYLCTKQNPCFNGGFCSIHYGEVHCDCTHTRFSGKYCKEGKDPDISCLFLWTSKGMALKLSRA
;
A
#
# COMPACT_ATOMS: atom_id res chain seq x y z
N GLU A 1 15.70 57.21 -23.52
CA GLU A 1 15.70 56.33 -24.71
C GLU A 1 16.26 54.98 -24.24
N ASN A 2 15.37 54.09 -23.78
CA ASN A 2 14.91 52.87 -24.48
C ASN A 2 16.03 51.85 -24.75
N LEU A 3 15.93 50.55 -24.49
CA LEU A 3 14.97 49.68 -23.77
C LEU A 3 15.66 48.30 -23.82
N PHE A 4 16.02 47.68 -22.70
CA PHE A 4 16.33 46.24 -22.68
C PHE A 4 15.48 45.57 -21.62
N LEU A 5 14.44 44.89 -22.11
CA LEU A 5 13.54 44.01 -21.36
C LEU A 5 14.35 42.88 -20.72
N CYS A 6 14.16 42.67 -19.42
CA CYS A 6 14.31 41.35 -18.82
C CYS A 6 12.97 40.97 -18.20
N TRP A 7 12.29 40.02 -18.84
CA TRP A 7 11.05 39.41 -18.37
C TRP A 7 11.25 38.74 -17.00
N PRO A 8 10.21 38.72 -16.15
CA PRO A 8 10.22 37.87 -14.97
C PRO A 8 10.02 36.42 -15.44
N LEU A 9 11.08 35.62 -15.45
CA LEU A 9 10.96 34.17 -15.51
C LEU A 9 10.44 33.69 -14.16
N TRP A 10 9.11 33.65 -14.02
CA TRP A 10 8.48 32.77 -13.04
C TRP A 10 8.92 31.35 -13.36
N PRO A 11 9.55 30.60 -12.43
CA PRO A 11 9.59 29.16 -12.58
C PRO A 11 8.16 28.69 -12.32
N LEU A 12 7.49 28.21 -13.38
CA LEU A 12 6.40 27.25 -13.24
C LEU A 12 6.98 26.05 -12.51
N ALA A 13 6.89 26.07 -11.18
CA ALA A 13 7.01 24.88 -10.38
C ALA A 13 5.83 23.99 -10.77
N LEU A 14 6.03 23.16 -11.80
CA LEU A 14 5.29 21.93 -11.94
C LEU A 14 5.61 21.14 -10.67
N PHE A 15 4.78 21.33 -9.66
CA PHE A 15 4.66 20.42 -8.55
C PHE A 15 4.15 19.13 -9.17
N SER A 16 5.09 18.29 -9.62
CA SER A 16 4.78 16.89 -9.87
C SER A 16 4.31 16.36 -8.53
N MET A 17 2.99 16.25 -8.35
CA MET A 17 2.44 15.36 -7.35
C MET A 17 2.95 13.97 -7.70
N LEU A 18 4.09 13.61 -7.10
CA LEU A 18 4.43 12.21 -6.93
C LEU A 18 3.31 11.67 -6.05
N ALA A 19 2.31 11.07 -6.70
CA ALA A 19 1.32 10.27 -6.00
C ALA A 19 2.13 9.21 -5.25
N THR A 20 2.17 9.32 -3.92
CA THR A 20 2.71 8.28 -3.06
C THR A 20 1.83 7.06 -3.31
N VAL A 21 2.43 6.05 -3.93
CA VAL A 21 1.76 4.77 -4.14
C VAL A 21 1.83 4.07 -2.80
N ASP A 22 0.72 4.03 -2.06
CA ASP A 22 0.63 3.26 -0.82
C ASP A 22 0.82 1.78 -1.17
N MET A 23 1.93 1.22 -0.72
CA MET A 23 2.27 -0.20 -0.78
C MET A 23 2.18 -0.78 0.63
N LEU A 24 1.62 -1.97 0.74
CA LEU A 24 1.56 -2.71 1.97
C LEU A 24 2.42 -3.96 1.87
N GLU A 25 3.33 -4.11 2.83
CA GLU A 25 4.14 -5.31 2.98
C GLU A 25 3.56 -6.24 4.04
N PHE A 26 3.23 -7.45 3.59
CA PHE A 26 2.73 -8.52 4.42
C PHE A 26 3.87 -9.49 4.70
N GLY A 27 4.39 -9.47 5.93
CA GLY A 27 5.52 -10.32 6.35
C GLY A 27 5.13 -11.78 6.64
N GLY A 28 3.85 -12.13 6.57
CA GLY A 28 3.33 -13.46 6.89
C GLY A 28 3.15 -13.69 8.40
N ALA A 29 3.03 -12.63 9.20
CA ALA A 29 2.83 -12.75 10.64
C ALA A 29 1.46 -13.37 10.95
N THR A 30 1.40 -14.19 12.00
CA THR A 30 0.14 -14.82 12.43
C THR A 30 -0.87 -13.74 12.84
N GLY A 31 -2.06 -13.77 12.24
CA GLY A 31 -3.10 -12.80 12.53
C GLY A 31 -2.90 -11.43 11.91
N GLN A 32 -1.98 -11.30 10.95
CA GLN A 32 -1.84 -10.05 10.23
C GLN A 32 -3.07 -9.79 9.35
N TYR A 33 -3.38 -8.52 9.12
CA TYR A 33 -4.39 -8.10 8.15
C TYR A 33 -4.28 -6.59 7.91
N ALA A 34 -4.81 -6.14 6.77
CA ALA A 34 -5.26 -4.77 6.57
C ALA A 34 -6.78 -4.76 6.44
N ARG A 35 -7.45 -3.83 7.14
CA ARG A 35 -8.91 -3.67 7.12
C ARG A 35 -9.25 -2.33 6.49
N TYR A 36 -10.02 -2.39 5.43
CA TYR A 36 -10.48 -1.22 4.69
C TYR A 36 -11.98 -1.03 4.85
N GLY A 37 -12.46 0.20 4.56
CA GLY A 37 -13.88 0.47 4.47
C GLY A 37 -14.58 -0.52 3.55
N ARG A 38 -15.81 -0.90 3.92
CA ARG A 38 -16.64 -1.84 3.16
C ARG A 38 -16.68 -1.51 1.66
N TRP A 39 -16.41 -2.52 0.84
CA TRP A 39 -16.78 -2.50 -0.57
C TRP A 39 -18.25 -2.87 -0.71
N GLU A 40 -19.06 -1.95 -1.25
CA GLU A 40 -20.48 -2.18 -1.56
C GLU A 40 -20.65 -3.10 -2.78
N ALA A 41 -20.15 -4.33 -2.66
CA ALA A 41 -20.12 -5.30 -3.75
C ALA A 41 -21.50 -5.88 -4.06
N GLY A 42 -22.59 -5.47 -3.41
CA GLY A 42 -23.87 -6.20 -3.43
C GLY A 42 -24.52 -6.35 -4.81
N SER A 43 -24.39 -5.32 -5.67
CA SER A 43 -24.98 -5.28 -7.01
C SER A 43 -23.91 -5.25 -8.09
N VAL A 44 -23.49 -4.05 -8.51
CA VAL A 44 -22.42 -3.82 -9.47
C VAL A 44 -21.26 -3.14 -8.77
N GLY A 45 -20.04 -3.57 -9.07
CA GLY A 45 -18.87 -2.93 -8.49
C GLY A 45 -17.58 -3.48 -9.05
N GLU A 46 -16.51 -2.75 -8.82
CA GLU A 46 -15.16 -3.12 -9.26
C GLU A 46 -14.18 -2.97 -8.10
N LEU A 47 -13.25 -3.90 -8.00
CA LEU A 47 -12.10 -3.83 -7.10
C LEU A 47 -10.85 -4.25 -7.86
N SER A 48 -9.80 -3.44 -7.81
CA SER A 48 -8.53 -3.74 -8.45
C SER A 48 -7.35 -3.52 -7.52
N PHE A 49 -6.29 -4.28 -7.73
CA PHE A 49 -5.01 -4.13 -7.03
C PHE A 49 -3.89 -4.82 -7.80
N SER A 50 -2.65 -4.59 -7.39
CA SER A 50 -1.49 -5.33 -7.86
C SER A 50 -0.86 -6.09 -6.70
N LEU A 51 -0.46 -7.33 -6.94
CA LEU A 51 0.22 -8.15 -5.94
C LEU A 51 1.54 -8.68 -6.46
N LYS A 52 2.49 -8.91 -5.55
CA LYS A 52 3.75 -9.61 -5.80
C LYS A 52 4.01 -10.56 -4.65
N THR A 53 4.25 -11.83 -4.96
CA THR A 53 4.42 -12.88 -3.95
C THR A 53 5.20 -14.08 -4.50
N ASN A 54 5.74 -14.90 -3.59
CA ASN A 54 6.30 -16.21 -3.88
C ASN A 54 5.54 -17.35 -3.18
N VAL A 55 4.46 -17.06 -2.44
CA VAL A 55 3.71 -18.09 -1.70
C VAL A 55 2.73 -18.83 -2.60
N SER A 56 2.58 -20.13 -2.34
CA SER A 56 1.68 -20.99 -3.12
C SER A 56 0.30 -21.19 -2.49
N GLN A 57 0.11 -20.74 -1.24
CA GLN A 57 -1.17 -20.80 -0.55
C GLN A 57 -1.32 -19.62 0.41
N ALA A 58 -2.42 -18.87 0.31
CA ALA A 58 -2.72 -17.75 1.22
C ALA A 58 -4.14 -17.21 1.05
N LEU A 59 -4.67 -16.56 2.09
CA LEU A 59 -5.82 -15.66 2.00
C LEU A 59 -5.40 -14.27 1.50
N VAL A 60 -5.95 -13.83 0.37
CA VAL A 60 -5.67 -12.51 -0.22
C VAL A 60 -6.73 -11.49 0.15
N LEU A 61 -8.02 -11.80 -0.06
CA LEU A 61 -9.14 -10.91 0.26
C LEU A 61 -10.29 -11.67 0.92
N TYR A 62 -11.00 -11.01 1.84
CA TYR A 62 -12.23 -11.54 2.45
C TYR A 62 -13.24 -10.43 2.75
N LEU A 63 -14.52 -10.72 2.46
CA LEU A 63 -15.69 -9.97 2.94
C LEU A 63 -16.90 -10.90 3.05
N ASP A 64 -17.86 -10.56 3.92
CA ASP A 64 -19.08 -11.33 4.13
C ASP A 64 -20.26 -10.51 4.69
N ASP A 65 -21.37 -11.20 4.95
CA ASP A 65 -22.57 -10.68 5.61
C ASP A 65 -22.63 -10.95 7.12
N GLY A 66 -21.48 -11.16 7.77
CA GLY A 66 -21.39 -11.35 9.22
C GLY A 66 -21.86 -12.72 9.70
N GLY A 67 -21.62 -13.79 8.92
CA GLY A 67 -21.92 -15.16 9.29
C GLY A 67 -23.29 -15.67 8.87
N ASN A 68 -23.98 -14.98 7.95
CA ASN A 68 -25.36 -15.33 7.62
C ASN A 68 -25.49 -16.24 6.40
N CYS A 69 -24.71 -16.03 5.32
CA CYS A 69 -24.55 -16.95 4.18
C CYS A 69 -23.83 -16.37 2.95
N ASP A 70 -23.65 -15.05 2.88
CA ASP A 70 -23.00 -14.39 1.77
C ASP A 70 -21.54 -14.10 2.06
N PHE A 71 -20.66 -14.44 1.13
CA PHE A 71 -19.24 -14.15 1.23
C PHE A 71 -18.60 -14.03 -0.15
N LEU A 72 -17.45 -13.37 -0.18
CA LEU A 72 -16.50 -13.38 -1.28
C LEU A 72 -15.09 -13.48 -0.70
N GLU A 73 -14.33 -14.47 -1.18
CA GLU A 73 -12.95 -14.69 -0.78
C GLU A 73 -12.06 -14.91 -2.00
N LEU A 74 -10.87 -14.32 -1.97
CA LEU A 74 -9.83 -14.53 -2.97
C LEU A 74 -8.64 -15.18 -2.28
N LEU A 75 -8.20 -16.31 -2.82
CA LEU A 75 -7.13 -17.14 -2.29
C LEU A 75 -6.01 -17.28 -3.33
N ILE A 76 -4.80 -17.57 -2.87
CA ILE A 76 -3.80 -18.25 -3.69
C ILE A 76 -3.89 -19.74 -3.34
N ALA A 77 -3.97 -20.60 -4.36
CA ALA A 77 -3.97 -22.04 -4.24
C ALA A 77 -3.09 -22.65 -5.34
N GLY A 78 -2.04 -23.39 -4.95
CA GLY A 78 -1.06 -23.94 -5.90
C GLY A 78 -0.34 -22.86 -6.71
N GLY A 79 -0.14 -21.66 -6.13
CA GLY A 79 0.50 -20.53 -6.81
C GLY A 79 -0.40 -19.76 -7.80
N ARG A 80 -1.70 -20.08 -7.85
CA ARG A 80 -2.69 -19.48 -8.76
C ARG A 80 -3.78 -18.81 -7.95
N LEU A 81 -4.43 -17.79 -8.51
CA LEU A 81 -5.58 -17.18 -7.86
C LEU A 81 -6.84 -18.03 -7.98
N GLN A 82 -7.56 -18.13 -6.87
CA GLN A 82 -8.85 -18.82 -6.75
C GLN A 82 -9.86 -17.90 -6.08
N LEU A 83 -10.95 -17.57 -6.76
CA LEU A 83 -12.07 -16.81 -6.20
C LEU A 83 -13.19 -17.77 -5.81
N ARG A 84 -13.77 -17.58 -4.63
CA ARG A 84 -15.00 -18.25 -4.18
C ARG A 84 -15.99 -17.23 -3.68
N PHE A 85 -17.26 -17.39 -4.04
CA PHE A 85 -18.32 -16.53 -3.52
C PHE A 85 -19.67 -17.25 -3.48
N ALA A 86 -20.50 -16.88 -2.51
CA ALA A 86 -21.85 -17.41 -2.36
C ALA A 86 -22.85 -16.28 -2.12
N ILE A 87 -24.09 -16.51 -2.56
CA ILE A 87 -25.21 -15.60 -2.31
C ILE A 87 -26.38 -16.43 -1.81
N HIS A 88 -26.94 -16.04 -0.67
CA HIS A 88 -28.16 -16.59 -0.09
C HIS A 88 -28.10 -18.11 0.10
N CYS A 89 -27.03 -18.57 0.74
CA CYS A 89 -26.77 -19.98 1.09
C CYS A 89 -26.70 -20.94 -0.11
N ALA A 90 -26.55 -20.40 -1.32
CA ALA A 90 -26.34 -21.22 -2.51
C ALA A 90 -24.96 -21.89 -2.45
N GLU A 91 -24.80 -22.99 -3.19
CA GLU A 91 -23.48 -23.59 -3.41
C GLU A 91 -22.52 -22.53 -3.97
N PRO A 92 -21.34 -22.34 -3.37
CA PRO A 92 -20.41 -21.31 -3.80
C PRO A 92 -19.98 -21.50 -5.26
N ALA A 93 -19.97 -20.41 -6.02
CA ALA A 93 -19.29 -20.37 -7.29
C ALA A 93 -17.77 -20.32 -7.06
N ILE A 94 -17.01 -21.01 -7.90
CA ILE A 94 -15.54 -21.10 -7.80
C ILE A 94 -14.92 -20.76 -9.16
N LEU A 95 -13.94 -19.87 -9.16
CA LEU A 95 -13.06 -19.60 -10.30
C LEU A 95 -11.62 -19.94 -9.96
N HIS A 96 -10.97 -20.69 -10.83
CA HIS A 96 -9.53 -20.97 -10.75
C HIS A 96 -8.85 -20.32 -11.94
N MET A 97 -7.81 -19.51 -11.72
CA MET A 97 -7.02 -18.91 -12.80
C MET A 97 -5.91 -19.87 -13.24
N GLU A 98 -5.51 -19.80 -14.52
CA GLU A 98 -4.35 -20.54 -15.07
C GLU A 98 -3.06 -19.74 -15.02
N THR A 99 -3.10 -18.48 -14.58
CA THR A 99 -1.91 -17.65 -14.39
C THR A 99 -1.26 -17.98 -13.05
N LEU A 100 0.05 -18.27 -13.07
CA LEU A 100 0.86 -18.36 -11.86
C LEU A 100 1.16 -16.95 -11.38
N VAL A 101 0.95 -16.70 -10.09
CA VAL A 101 1.18 -15.39 -9.45
C VAL A 101 2.29 -15.42 -8.39
N ASN A 102 2.83 -16.61 -8.12
CA ASN A 102 3.84 -16.85 -7.09
C ASN A 102 5.28 -16.84 -7.64
N ASP A 103 5.53 -16.04 -8.68
CA ASP A 103 6.82 -15.97 -9.36
C ASP A 103 7.63 -14.70 -9.01
N ASP A 104 7.23 -14.03 -7.93
CA ASP A 104 7.82 -12.80 -7.41
C ASP A 104 7.81 -11.63 -8.40
N ARG A 105 6.90 -11.64 -9.38
CA ARG A 105 6.61 -10.49 -10.25
C ARG A 105 5.28 -9.82 -9.87
N TRP A 106 5.08 -8.63 -10.41
CA TRP A 106 3.83 -7.89 -10.23
C TRP A 106 2.76 -8.49 -11.14
N HIS A 107 1.62 -8.82 -10.54
CA HIS A 107 0.42 -9.27 -11.22
C HIS A 107 -0.72 -8.28 -10.97
N MET A 108 -1.44 -7.89 -12.02
CA MET A 108 -2.64 -7.05 -11.90
C MET A 108 -3.85 -7.95 -11.70
N VAL A 109 -4.65 -7.64 -10.67
CA VAL A 109 -5.89 -8.34 -10.35
C VAL A 109 -7.06 -7.38 -10.43
N LEU A 110 -8.11 -7.80 -11.13
CA LEU A 110 -9.35 -7.05 -11.27
C LEU A 110 -10.55 -7.97 -11.00
N LEU A 111 -11.37 -7.57 -10.04
CA LEU A 111 -12.64 -8.20 -9.70
C LEU A 111 -13.78 -7.29 -10.13
N THR A 112 -14.64 -7.78 -11.03
CA THR A 112 -15.85 -7.05 -11.46
C THR A 112 -17.08 -7.86 -11.09
N ARG A 113 -17.95 -7.25 -10.30
CA ARG A 113 -19.18 -7.85 -9.78
C ARG A 113 -20.37 -7.34 -10.59
N ASN A 114 -21.24 -8.24 -11.01
CA ASN A 114 -22.51 -7.93 -11.67
C ASN A 114 -23.61 -8.88 -11.16
N PHE A 115 -24.26 -8.50 -10.05
CA PHE A 115 -25.28 -9.30 -9.36
C PHE A 115 -24.81 -10.73 -9.04
N ARG A 116 -25.28 -11.75 -9.77
CA ARG A 116 -24.89 -13.15 -9.52
C ARG A 116 -23.57 -13.53 -10.17
N GLU A 117 -23.09 -12.71 -11.10
CA GLU A 117 -21.88 -12.94 -11.85
C GLU A 117 -20.71 -12.20 -11.20
N THR A 118 -19.56 -12.85 -11.18
CA THR A 118 -18.30 -12.20 -10.84
C THR A 118 -17.23 -12.60 -11.83
N LEU A 119 -16.57 -11.60 -12.40
CA LEU A 119 -15.44 -11.71 -13.30
C LEU A 119 -14.16 -11.51 -12.50
N LEU A 120 -13.18 -12.38 -12.73
CA LEU A 120 -11.82 -12.24 -12.25
C LEU A 120 -10.88 -12.14 -13.45
N MET A 121 -10.07 -11.09 -13.47
CA MET A 121 -9.00 -10.90 -14.44
C MET A 121 -7.64 -10.88 -13.73
N VAL A 122 -6.67 -11.61 -14.29
CA VAL A 122 -5.26 -11.66 -13.83
C VAL A 122 -4.35 -11.55 -15.04
N ASP A 123 -3.57 -10.47 -15.13
CA ASP A 123 -2.63 -10.20 -16.25
C ASP A 123 -3.22 -10.34 -17.66
N GLY A 124 -4.53 -10.13 -17.80
CA GLY A 124 -5.27 -10.27 -19.06
C GLY A 124 -5.98 -11.62 -19.24
N GLU A 125 -5.65 -12.67 -18.46
CA GLU A 125 -6.51 -13.85 -18.37
C GLU A 125 -7.81 -13.46 -17.67
N THR A 126 -8.96 -13.78 -18.26
CA THR A 126 -10.28 -13.43 -17.71
C THR A 126 -11.15 -14.67 -17.58
N LYS A 127 -11.76 -14.86 -16.41
CA LYS A 127 -12.78 -15.89 -16.17
C LYS A 127 -13.99 -15.30 -15.46
N VAL A 128 -15.17 -15.88 -15.71
CA VAL A 128 -16.45 -15.45 -15.13
C VAL A 128 -17.16 -16.65 -14.54
N ALA A 129 -17.73 -16.50 -13.35
CA ALA A 129 -18.64 -17.47 -12.78
C ALA A 129 -19.93 -16.79 -12.33
N GLU A 130 -21.03 -17.55 -12.37
CA GLU A 130 -22.32 -17.17 -11.83
C GLU A 130 -22.69 -18.11 -10.67
N VAL A 131 -23.13 -17.55 -9.55
CA VAL A 131 -23.72 -18.34 -8.46
C VAL A 131 -25.18 -18.65 -8.75
N LYS A 132 -25.57 -19.92 -8.59
CA LYS A 132 -26.95 -20.39 -8.79
C LYS A 132 -27.83 -20.07 -7.58
N SER A 133 -28.04 -18.78 -7.32
CA SER A 133 -28.82 -18.29 -6.19
C SER A 133 -30.22 -17.83 -6.58
N LYS A 134 -31.17 -17.92 -5.63
CA LYS A 134 -32.50 -17.30 -5.78
C LYS A 134 -32.41 -15.78 -5.70
N ARG A 135 -31.53 -15.25 -4.85
CA ARG A 135 -31.29 -13.80 -4.72
C ARG A 135 -30.30 -13.35 -5.79
N LYS A 136 -30.48 -12.13 -6.31
CA LYS A 136 -29.57 -11.54 -7.29
C LYS A 136 -28.39 -10.82 -6.62
N GLU A 137 -28.69 -10.06 -5.59
CA GLU A 137 -27.73 -9.22 -4.89
C GLU A 137 -27.11 -9.96 -3.69
N MET A 138 -25.87 -9.63 -3.40
CA MET A 138 -25.19 -10.11 -2.20
C MET A 138 -25.37 -9.14 -1.06
N ALA A 139 -25.61 -9.66 0.14
CA ALA A 139 -25.49 -8.86 1.34
C ALA A 139 -24.01 -8.73 1.71
N VAL A 140 -23.56 -7.52 2.02
CA VAL A 140 -22.21 -7.26 2.56
C VAL A 140 -22.36 -6.45 3.82
N VAL A 141 -21.82 -6.96 4.93
CA VAL A 141 -21.89 -6.33 6.25
C VAL A 141 -20.50 -6.07 6.79
N SER A 142 -19.55 -6.99 6.55
CA SER A 142 -18.18 -6.81 7.00
C SER A 142 -17.50 -5.64 6.28
N ASP A 143 -16.36 -5.26 6.83
CA ASP A 143 -15.35 -4.49 6.11
C ASP A 143 -14.57 -5.39 5.15
N LEU A 144 -13.74 -4.78 4.29
CA LEU A 144 -12.86 -5.50 3.39
C LEU A 144 -11.55 -5.86 4.12
N PHE A 145 -11.26 -7.16 4.24
CA PHE A 145 -10.01 -7.64 4.80
C PHE A 145 -9.04 -8.06 3.70
N VAL A 146 -7.77 -7.67 3.83
CA VAL A 146 -6.69 -7.95 2.88
C VAL A 146 -5.53 -8.64 3.62
N GLY A 147 -5.01 -9.71 3.01
CA GLY A 147 -3.82 -10.45 3.44
C GLY A 147 -3.95 -11.31 4.70
N GLY A 148 -5.14 -11.36 5.29
CA GLY A 148 -5.48 -12.15 6.47
C GLY A 148 -6.73 -11.62 7.19
N ILE A 149 -7.06 -12.19 8.34
CA ILE A 149 -8.16 -11.76 9.22
C ILE A 149 -7.72 -11.70 10.70
N PRO A 150 -8.37 -10.90 11.56
CA PRO A 150 -8.05 -10.83 12.99
C PRO A 150 -8.19 -12.19 13.70
N LEU A 151 -7.27 -12.53 14.60
CA LEU A 151 -7.28 -13.82 15.32
C LEU A 151 -8.46 -13.97 16.29
N ASP A 152 -8.90 -12.85 16.85
CA ASP A 152 -9.99 -12.74 17.82
C ASP A 152 -11.38 -12.77 17.15
N VAL A 153 -11.45 -12.83 15.81
CA VAL A 153 -12.73 -13.00 15.12
C VAL A 153 -13.37 -14.33 15.50
N ARG A 154 -14.65 -14.26 15.86
CA ARG A 154 -15.46 -15.43 16.20
C ARG A 154 -15.86 -16.16 14.91
N LEU A 155 -15.80 -17.49 14.92
CA LEU A 155 -16.21 -18.31 13.77
C LEU A 155 -17.66 -18.04 13.34
N SER A 156 -18.55 -17.73 14.29
CA SER A 156 -19.96 -17.39 14.00
C SER A 156 -20.14 -16.04 13.31
N ALA A 157 -19.11 -15.20 13.26
CA ALA A 157 -19.12 -13.94 12.54
C ALA A 157 -18.52 -14.09 11.12
N LEU A 158 -18.00 -15.27 10.78
CA LEU A 158 -17.44 -15.60 9.48
C LEU A 158 -18.41 -16.51 8.72
N THR A 159 -18.89 -16.05 7.58
CA THR A 159 -19.70 -16.90 6.70
C THR A 159 -18.89 -18.06 6.13
N SER A 160 -17.67 -17.79 5.65
CA SER A 160 -16.71 -18.83 5.26
C SER A 160 -15.71 -19.04 6.39
N SER A 161 -16.08 -19.87 7.37
CA SER A 161 -15.20 -20.12 8.54
C SER A 161 -13.83 -20.73 8.20
N THR A 162 -13.67 -21.30 7.00
CA THR A 162 -12.40 -21.89 6.52
C THR A 162 -11.30 -20.84 6.38
N VAL A 163 -11.64 -19.58 6.11
CA VAL A 163 -10.65 -18.50 5.94
C VAL A 163 -9.80 -18.24 7.18
N LYS A 164 -10.28 -18.63 8.37
CA LYS A 164 -9.50 -18.55 9.62
C LYS A 164 -8.30 -19.48 9.64
N TYR A 165 -8.32 -20.53 8.82
CA TYR A 165 -7.27 -21.55 8.76
C TYR A 165 -6.39 -21.41 7.53
N GLU A 166 -6.68 -20.46 6.63
CA GLU A 166 -5.81 -20.17 5.51
C GLU A 166 -4.53 -19.47 5.99
N PRO A 167 -3.37 -19.79 5.40
CA PRO A 167 -2.14 -19.07 5.69
C PRO A 167 -2.29 -17.57 5.42
N PRO A 168 -1.64 -16.70 6.23
CA PRO A 168 -1.60 -15.28 5.92
C PRO A 168 -0.83 -15.04 4.61
N PHE A 169 -1.23 -14.03 3.85
CA PHE A 169 -0.52 -13.63 2.63
C PHE A 169 0.91 -13.20 2.95
N MET A 170 1.87 -13.49 2.07
CA MET A 170 3.22 -12.96 2.22
C MET A 170 3.64 -12.32 0.91
N GLY A 171 4.08 -11.07 0.96
CA GLY A 171 4.43 -10.29 -0.21
C GLY A 171 3.91 -8.87 -0.16
N LEU A 172 3.73 -8.27 -1.33
CA LEU A 172 3.38 -6.87 -1.49
C LEU A 172 2.01 -6.75 -2.15
N ILE A 173 1.18 -5.82 -1.65
CA ILE A 173 -0.06 -5.40 -2.31
C ILE A 173 -0.03 -3.87 -2.47
N THR A 174 -0.40 -3.39 -3.64
CA THR A 174 -0.44 -1.95 -3.94
C THR A 174 -1.58 -1.61 -4.89
N ASN A 175 -1.84 -0.32 -5.07
CA ASN A 175 -2.87 0.21 -5.97
C ASN A 175 -4.27 -0.38 -5.72
N LEU A 176 -4.61 -0.67 -4.46
CA LEU A 176 -5.94 -1.13 -4.10
C LEU A 176 -6.95 -0.01 -4.39
N LYS A 177 -7.95 -0.32 -5.21
CA LYS A 177 -9.04 0.58 -5.57
C LYS A 177 -10.38 -0.13 -5.51
N VAL A 178 -11.40 0.63 -5.13
CA VAL A 178 -12.81 0.27 -5.24
C VAL A 178 -13.45 1.24 -6.23
N GLY A 179 -13.81 0.75 -7.40
CA GLY A 179 -14.00 1.58 -8.59
C GLY A 179 -12.71 2.35 -8.90
N GLU A 180 -12.81 3.67 -9.02
CA GLU A 180 -11.67 4.54 -9.33
C GLU A 180 -10.93 5.06 -8.08
N MET A 181 -11.47 4.81 -6.88
CA MET A 181 -11.00 5.44 -5.65
C MET A 181 -10.24 4.46 -4.76
N PRO A 182 -9.13 4.87 -4.12
CA PRO A 182 -8.52 4.07 -3.07
C PRO A 182 -9.45 4.01 -1.84
N PRO A 183 -9.72 2.82 -1.27
CA PRO A 183 -10.56 2.71 -0.08
C PRO A 183 -9.80 3.19 1.17
N THR A 184 -10.53 3.71 2.16
CA THR A 184 -9.95 4.16 3.44
C THR A 184 -9.43 2.97 4.24
N LEU A 185 -8.14 2.96 4.58
CA LEU A 185 -7.56 2.03 5.57
C LEU A 185 -8.09 2.38 6.96
N LEU A 186 -8.83 1.45 7.59
CA LEU A 186 -9.44 1.65 8.91
C LEU A 186 -8.49 1.24 10.03
N ASN A 187 -7.87 0.07 9.91
CA ASN A 187 -6.80 -0.38 10.78
C ASN A 187 -5.98 -1.50 10.12
N SER A 188 -4.83 -1.81 10.70
CA SER A 188 -3.99 -2.93 10.31
C SER A 188 -3.30 -3.52 11.53
N GLN A 189 -2.87 -4.77 11.41
CA GLN A 189 -2.08 -5.46 12.43
C GLN A 189 -1.08 -6.39 11.74
N GLY A 190 0.14 -6.47 12.27
CA GLY A 190 1.15 -7.43 11.81
C GLY A 190 1.68 -7.21 10.39
N ILE A 191 1.44 -6.05 9.80
CA ILE A 191 1.96 -5.65 8.49
C ILE A 191 2.90 -4.47 8.65
N GLU A 192 3.98 -4.45 7.87
CA GLU A 192 4.89 -3.29 7.82
C GLU A 192 4.25 -2.30 6.83
N SER A 193 3.76 -1.17 7.34
CA SER A 193 3.32 -0.07 6.47
C SER A 193 4.55 0.62 5.87
N ASP A 194 4.47 1.16 4.65
CA ASP A 194 5.55 1.89 3.97
C ASP A 194 6.30 2.89 4.87
N LEU A 195 5.62 3.44 5.85
CA LEU A 195 6.21 4.28 6.88
C LEU A 195 7.37 3.55 7.58
N GLU A 196 7.17 2.37 8.15
CA GLU A 196 8.21 1.65 8.89
C GLU A 196 9.40 1.27 7.99
N TYR A 197 9.14 0.84 6.75
CA TYR A 197 10.18 0.49 5.77
C TYR A 197 11.13 1.65 5.46
N LEU A 198 10.62 2.89 5.42
CA LEU A 198 11.42 4.08 5.10
C LEU A 198 12.53 4.34 6.11
N CYS A 199 12.37 4.08 7.40
CA CYS A 199 13.46 4.30 8.37
C CYS A 199 14.23 3.03 8.74
N THR A 200 13.62 1.84 8.66
CA THR A 200 14.24 0.57 9.08
C THR A 200 15.01 -0.12 7.95
N LYS A 201 14.50 -0.08 6.71
CA LYS A 201 15.05 -0.81 5.55
C LYS A 201 15.60 0.11 4.46
N GLN A 202 14.98 1.26 4.23
CA GLN A 202 15.35 2.22 3.19
C GLN A 202 15.60 3.63 3.75
N ASN A 203 16.41 3.73 4.82
CA ASN A 203 16.69 4.98 5.52
C ASN A 203 17.13 6.12 4.55
N PRO A 204 16.30 7.16 4.32
CA PRO A 204 16.62 8.26 3.42
C PRO A 204 17.53 9.33 4.05
N CYS A 205 17.85 9.23 5.34
CA CYS A 205 18.71 10.16 6.04
C CYS A 205 20.19 9.83 5.79
N PHE A 206 20.94 10.82 5.32
CA PHE A 206 22.36 10.67 4.99
C PHE A 206 23.25 11.04 6.18
N ASN A 207 24.53 10.68 6.09
CA ASN A 207 25.57 11.10 7.03
C ASN A 207 25.30 10.82 8.51
N GLY A 208 24.55 9.74 8.79
CA GLY A 208 24.23 9.32 10.16
C GLY A 208 23.13 10.12 10.83
N GLY A 209 22.30 10.85 10.08
CA GLY A 209 21.08 11.47 10.61
C GLY A 209 20.10 10.43 11.16
N PHE A 210 19.45 10.75 12.27
CA PHE A 210 18.45 9.85 12.87
C PHE A 210 17.13 9.95 12.11
N CYS A 211 16.64 8.83 11.61
CA CYS A 211 15.38 8.76 10.86
C CYS A 211 14.22 8.48 11.79
N SER A 212 13.19 9.32 11.73
CA SER A 212 11.91 9.12 12.41
C SER A 212 10.74 9.50 11.49
N ILE A 213 9.53 9.13 11.88
CA ILE A 213 8.32 9.38 11.09
C ILE A 213 7.37 10.21 11.94
N HIS A 214 6.93 11.33 11.39
CA HIS A 214 5.98 12.22 12.03
C HIS A 214 4.84 12.52 11.05
N TYR A 215 3.59 12.23 11.45
CA TYR A 215 2.38 12.45 10.65
C TYR A 215 2.43 11.87 9.22
N GLY A 216 3.08 10.71 9.05
CA GLY A 216 3.21 10.05 7.74
C GLY A 216 4.33 10.60 6.85
N GLU A 217 5.15 11.53 7.34
CA GLU A 217 6.33 12.02 6.63
C GLU A 217 7.63 11.59 7.32
N VAL A 218 8.65 11.32 6.52
CA VAL A 218 9.99 11.02 7.03
C VAL A 218 10.69 12.31 7.47
N HIS A 219 11.22 12.27 8.68
CA HIS A 219 11.98 13.34 9.30
C HIS A 219 13.39 12.85 9.63
N CYS A 220 14.40 13.60 9.19
CA CYS A 220 15.79 13.33 9.51
C CYS A 220 16.31 14.34 10.52
N ASP A 221 16.64 13.87 11.72
CA ASP A 221 17.33 14.68 12.72
C ASP A 221 18.84 14.72 12.41
N CYS A 222 19.29 15.89 11.94
CA CYS A 222 20.68 16.17 11.61
C CYS A 222 21.45 16.89 12.73
N THR A 223 20.84 17.12 13.90
CA THR A 223 21.42 17.94 14.99
C THR A 223 22.78 17.42 15.46
N HIS A 224 22.91 16.10 15.59
CA HIS A 224 24.15 15.42 15.98
C HIS A 224 25.11 15.14 14.81
N THR A 225 24.85 15.71 13.63
CA THR A 225 25.70 15.59 12.45
C THR A 225 26.26 16.94 12.03
N ARG A 226 27.35 16.92 11.24
CA ARG A 226 27.91 18.11 10.57
C ARG A 226 27.14 18.50 9.29
N PHE A 227 25.94 17.96 9.12
CA PHE A 227 25.13 18.15 7.92
C PHE A 227 23.76 18.77 8.27
N SER A 228 23.12 19.36 7.28
CA SER A 228 21.83 20.04 7.33
C SER A 228 20.95 19.65 6.13
N GLY A 229 19.77 20.26 6.06
CA GLY A 229 18.76 19.97 5.03
C GLY A 229 17.86 18.79 5.40
N LYS A 230 16.76 18.62 4.66
CA LYS A 230 15.67 17.65 4.94
C LYS A 230 16.16 16.21 5.13
N TYR A 231 17.26 15.84 4.47
CA TYR A 231 17.82 14.48 4.48
C TYR A 231 19.29 14.45 4.95
N CYS A 232 19.76 15.47 5.66
CA CYS A 232 21.14 15.58 6.17
C CYS A 232 22.23 15.44 5.09
N LYS A 233 22.00 15.98 3.88
CA LYS A 233 22.96 15.91 2.76
C LYS A 233 23.89 17.12 2.68
N GLU A 234 23.42 18.27 3.11
CA GLU A 234 24.14 19.54 2.94
C GLU A 234 25.18 19.67 4.04
N GLY A 235 26.42 20.07 3.73
CA GLY A 235 27.42 20.32 4.76
C GLY A 235 27.06 21.60 5.52
N LYS A 236 27.07 21.56 6.86
CA LYS A 236 27.15 22.78 7.66
C LYS A 236 28.56 23.32 7.45
N ASP A 237 28.70 24.33 6.59
CA ASP A 237 29.97 25.04 6.50
C ASP A 237 30.30 25.51 7.92
N PRO A 238 31.46 25.14 8.49
CA PRO A 238 31.86 25.73 9.75
C PRO A 238 31.87 27.24 9.51
N ASP A 239 31.23 28.02 10.38
CA ASP A 239 31.26 29.49 10.33
C ASP A 239 32.73 29.94 10.22
N ILE A 240 33.23 30.10 9.00
CA ILE A 240 34.48 30.78 8.72
C ILE A 240 34.09 32.25 8.84
N SER A 241 34.16 32.76 10.06
CA SER A 241 34.27 34.19 10.30
C SER A 241 35.56 34.66 9.61
N CYS A 242 35.42 35.16 8.37
CA CYS A 242 36.47 35.91 7.71
C CYS A 242 36.59 37.28 8.39
N LEU A 243 37.36 37.35 9.48
CA LEU A 243 37.78 38.61 10.06
C LEU A 243 38.89 39.21 9.19
N PHE A 244 38.52 40.18 8.35
CA PHE A 244 39.48 40.99 7.61
C PHE A 244 40.19 41.95 8.57
N LEU A 245 41.43 41.63 8.94
CA LEU A 245 42.29 42.53 9.69
C LEU A 245 43.09 43.40 8.72
N TRP A 246 42.86 44.71 8.79
CA TRP A 246 43.69 45.70 8.11
C TRP A 246 45.01 45.87 8.86
N THR A 247 46.13 45.63 8.18
CA THR A 247 47.47 45.96 8.69
C THR A 247 48.11 47.04 7.82
N SER A 248 49.09 47.76 8.37
CA SER A 248 49.81 48.85 7.68
C SER A 248 50.60 48.42 6.43
N LYS A 249 50.64 47.11 6.12
CA LYS A 249 51.27 46.53 4.93
C LYS A 249 50.29 45.92 3.92
N GLY A 250 48.98 46.04 4.15
CA GLY A 250 47.92 45.51 3.27
C GLY A 250 47.00 44.49 3.95
N MET A 251 45.99 44.05 3.18
CA MET A 251 44.90 43.16 3.61
C MET A 251 45.40 41.70 3.66
N ALA A 252 45.42 41.10 4.84
CA ALA A 252 45.85 39.71 5.03
C ALA A 252 44.69 38.85 5.52
N LEU A 253 44.37 37.78 4.77
CA LEU A 253 43.45 36.72 5.21
C LEU A 253 44.18 35.83 6.22
N LYS A 254 43.74 35.83 7.47
CA LYS A 254 44.18 34.85 8.46
C LYS A 254 43.03 33.93 8.80
N LEU A 255 43.14 32.67 8.39
CA LEU A 255 42.24 31.60 8.79
C LEU A 255 42.44 31.35 10.29
N SER A 256 41.46 31.72 11.10
CA SER A 256 41.39 31.30 12.50
C SER A 256 40.42 30.12 12.61
N ARG A 257 40.86 29.01 13.20
CA ARG A 257 39.90 28.07 13.80
C ARG A 257 39.39 28.72 15.09
N ALA A 258 38.09 28.61 15.35
CA ALA A 258 37.56 28.77 16.70
C ALA A 258 38.12 27.64 17.60
#